data_AF-A0A089HJK4-F1
#
_entry.id   AF-A0A089HJK4-F1
#
_cell.length_a   1.000
_cell.length_b   1.000
_cell.length_c   1.000
_cell.angle_alpha   90.00
_cell.angle_beta   90.00
_cell.angle_gamma   90.00
#
_symmetry.space_group_name_H-M   'P 1'
#
loop_
_entity.id
_entity.type
_entity.pdbx_description
1 polymer ?
#
loop_
_entity_poly.entity_id
_entity_poly.type
_entity_poly.pdbx_seq_one_letter_code
_entity_poly.pdbx_strand_id
1 'polypeptide(L)'
;MITLRNYPKLGSYILIDNNTYSIEEAEDRYKVIQGIGGISEDGQVVGIYVKNNKLFFFYNGQSFEAPISDLNCTNNYVSKLKRCFSVTIGGQDICNIIYEPFIDPGMIYYDADPEEFDALLYISELLKSEDSIKKFMKGMEIIKEQYRA
;
A
#
# COMPACT_ATOMS: atom_id res chain seq x y z
N MET A 1 -7.17 14.66 6.79
CA MET A 1 -7.58 13.27 6.48
C MET A 1 -7.13 12.82 5.09
N ILE A 2 -6.45 11.67 5.02
CA ILE A 2 -6.16 10.91 3.80
C ILE A 2 -6.91 9.57 3.89
N THR A 3 -7.51 9.09 2.80
CA THR A 3 -8.21 7.81 2.76
C THR A 3 -7.48 6.80 1.87
N LEU A 4 -7.12 5.65 2.42
CA LEU A 4 -6.59 4.51 1.67
C LEU A 4 -7.62 3.40 1.62
N ARG A 5 -7.69 2.69 0.49
CA ARG A 5 -8.30 1.36 0.46
C ARG A 5 -7.49 0.44 1.38
N ASN A 6 -8.16 -0.31 2.24
CA ASN A 6 -7.52 -1.34 3.04
C ASN A 6 -7.50 -2.66 2.27
N TYR A 7 -6.44 -2.89 1.51
CA TYR A 7 -6.30 -4.10 0.71
C TYR A 7 -5.79 -5.28 1.55
N PRO A 8 -6.26 -6.52 1.30
CA PRO A 8 -7.35 -6.89 0.38
C PRO A 8 -8.76 -6.76 0.99
N LYS A 9 -8.90 -6.27 2.23
CA LYS A 9 -10.18 -6.20 2.96
C LYS A 9 -11.17 -5.17 2.39
N LEU A 10 -12.03 -5.63 1.47
CA LEU A 10 -13.15 -4.88 0.91
C LEU A 10 -14.08 -4.31 1.99
N GLY A 11 -14.68 -3.15 1.73
CA GLY A 11 -15.61 -2.47 2.65
C GLY A 11 -14.92 -1.81 3.86
N SER A 12 -13.59 -1.81 3.91
CA SER A 12 -12.82 -1.14 4.96
C SER A 12 -11.77 -0.18 4.39
N TYR A 13 -11.45 0.85 5.18
CA TYR A 13 -10.56 1.94 4.80
C TYR A 13 -9.59 2.26 5.92
N ILE A 14 -8.36 2.64 5.55
CA ILE A 14 -7.38 3.23 6.47
C ILE A 14 -7.50 4.75 6.34
N LEU A 15 -7.87 5.43 7.43
CA LEU A 15 -7.94 6.88 7.49
C LEU A 15 -6.70 7.41 8.21
N ILE A 16 -6.02 8.38 7.61
CA ILE A 16 -4.83 9.00 8.19
C ILE A 16 -5.16 10.45 8.53
N ASP A 17 -4.96 10.83 9.79
CA ASP A 17 -5.13 12.20 10.26
C ASP A 17 -4.11 12.52 11.37
N ASN A 18 -3.46 13.68 11.27
CA ASN A 18 -2.53 14.21 12.29
C ASN A 18 -1.55 13.17 12.89
N ASN A 19 -0.79 12.47 12.05
CA ASN A 19 0.16 11.42 12.43
C ASN A 19 -0.43 10.21 13.19
N THR A 20 -1.74 10.03 13.08
CA THR A 20 -2.45 8.86 13.59
C THR A 20 -3.25 8.23 12.45
N TYR A 21 -3.72 7.02 12.69
CA TYR A 21 -4.62 6.36 11.76
C TYR A 21 -5.74 5.62 12.49
N SER A 22 -6.85 5.43 11.78
CA SER A 22 -7.93 4.53 12.17
C SER A 22 -8.27 3.61 11.01
N ILE A 23 -8.83 2.45 11.35
CA ILE A 23 -9.41 1.54 10.36
C ILE A 23 -10.92 1.58 10.57
N GLU A 24 -11.64 1.94 9.53
CA GLU A 24 -13.10 2.04 9.56
C GLU A 24 -13.70 1.10 8.53
N GLU A 25 -14.74 0.38 8.96
CA GLU A 25 -15.67 -0.25 8.03
C GLU A 25 -16.66 0.82 7.59
N ALA A 26 -16.92 0.92 6.29
CA ALA A 26 -17.88 1.90 5.80
C ALA A 26 -18.83 1.25 4.79
N GLU A 27 -20.13 1.45 5.03
CA GLU A 27 -21.19 1.20 4.05
C GLU A 27 -21.15 2.24 2.92
N ASP A 28 -20.52 3.38 3.18
CA ASP A 28 -20.58 4.56 2.32
C ASP A 28 -19.53 4.51 1.20
N ARG A 29 -20.03 4.46 -0.03
CA ARG A 29 -19.23 4.28 -1.26
C ARG A 29 -18.56 5.56 -1.75
N TYR A 30 -18.68 6.68 -1.02
CA TYR A 30 -18.35 8.02 -1.50
C TYR A 30 -17.07 8.64 -0.89
N LYS A 31 -16.20 7.87 -0.24
CA LYS A 31 -14.91 8.41 0.24
C LYS A 31 -13.94 8.56 -0.94
N VAL A 32 -13.38 9.76 -1.12
CA VAL A 32 -12.33 10.02 -2.13
C VAL A 32 -11.08 9.23 -1.75
N ILE A 33 -10.82 8.16 -2.49
CA ILE A 33 -9.63 7.32 -2.30
C ILE A 33 -8.41 8.03 -2.86
N GLN A 34 -7.38 8.12 -2.03
CA GLN A 34 -6.12 8.79 -2.38
C GLN A 34 -4.96 7.81 -2.47
N GLY A 35 -5.18 6.56 -2.13
CA GLY A 35 -4.15 5.55 -2.13
C GLY A 35 -4.64 4.18 -1.71
N ILE A 36 -3.67 3.30 -1.50
CA ILE A 36 -3.87 1.90 -1.12
C ILE A 36 -2.95 1.62 0.04
N GLY A 37 -3.47 0.95 1.06
CA GLY A 37 -2.71 0.44 2.17
C GLY A 37 -3.16 -0.96 2.53
N GLY A 38 -2.55 -1.51 3.56
CA GLY A 38 -2.91 -2.79 4.13
C GLY A 38 -2.21 -2.97 5.47
N ILE A 39 -2.48 -4.12 6.05
CA ILE A 39 -1.99 -4.48 7.38
C ILE A 39 -1.16 -5.75 7.21
N SER A 40 0.08 -5.73 7.70
CA SER A 40 0.92 -6.92 7.75
C SER A 40 0.40 -7.93 8.78
N GLU A 41 0.90 -9.15 8.74
CA GLU A 41 0.56 -10.22 9.68
C GLU A 41 0.74 -9.81 11.15
N ASP A 42 1.78 -9.05 11.45
CA ASP A 42 2.11 -8.52 12.78
C ASP A 42 1.44 -7.18 13.11
N GLY A 43 0.44 -6.77 12.33
CA GLY A 43 -0.40 -5.60 12.61
C GLY A 43 0.21 -4.25 12.20
N GLN A 44 1.32 -4.23 11.47
CA GLN A 44 1.90 -2.98 10.96
C GLN A 44 1.04 -2.45 9.82
N VAL A 45 0.77 -1.15 9.81
CA VAL A 45 -0.02 -0.52 8.75
C VAL A 45 0.90 0.17 7.76
N VAL A 46 0.80 -0.27 6.51
CA VAL A 46 1.62 0.19 5.39
C VAL A 46 0.71 0.74 4.31
N GLY A 47 1.12 1.80 3.63
CA GLY A 47 0.38 2.28 2.47
C GLY A 47 1.14 3.25 1.60
N ILE A 48 0.58 3.50 0.43
CA ILE A 48 1.03 4.54 -0.48
C ILE A 48 -0.15 5.42 -0.86
N TYR A 49 0.08 6.72 -0.96
CA TYR A 49 -0.95 7.65 -1.38
C TYR A 49 -0.40 8.82 -2.17
N VAL A 50 -1.31 9.47 -2.89
CA VAL A 50 -1.00 10.66 -3.68
C VAL A 50 -1.69 11.86 -3.07
N LYS A 51 -0.90 12.91 -2.86
CA LYS A 51 -1.39 14.20 -2.39
C LYS A 51 -0.64 15.30 -3.12
N ASN A 52 -1.37 16.24 -3.71
CA ASN A 52 -0.80 17.36 -4.46
C ASN A 52 0.23 16.90 -5.52
N ASN A 53 -0.11 15.84 -6.28
CA ASN A 53 0.75 15.25 -7.31
C ASN A 53 2.11 14.72 -6.80
N LYS A 54 2.22 14.43 -5.50
CA LYS A 54 3.38 13.81 -4.87
C LYS A 54 3.00 12.46 -4.29
N LEU A 55 3.90 11.49 -4.41
CA LEU A 55 3.79 10.19 -3.77
C LEU A 55 4.25 10.28 -2.32
N PHE A 56 3.48 9.66 -1.43
CA PHE A 56 3.83 9.47 -0.04
C PHE A 56 3.80 7.99 0.31
N PHE A 57 4.79 7.55 1.08
CA PHE A 57 4.79 6.27 1.75
C PHE A 57 4.30 6.47 3.19
N PHE A 58 3.38 5.63 3.62
CA PHE A 58 2.81 5.63 4.96
C PHE A 58 3.25 4.38 5.70
N TYR A 59 3.74 4.56 6.92
CA TYR A 59 4.12 3.48 7.81
C TYR A 59 3.80 3.83 9.26
N ASN A 60 2.91 3.06 9.89
CA ASN A 60 2.55 3.15 11.32
C ASN A 60 2.32 4.58 11.84
N GLY A 61 1.48 5.36 11.17
CA GLY A 61 1.13 6.71 11.59
C GLY A 61 2.06 7.79 11.04
N GLN A 62 3.18 7.43 10.42
CA GLN A 62 4.10 8.37 9.82
C GLN A 62 3.97 8.40 8.30
N SER A 63 4.04 9.59 7.72
CA SER A 63 4.06 9.79 6.27
C SER A 63 5.40 10.33 5.82
N PHE A 64 5.95 9.74 4.78
CA PHE A 64 7.22 10.10 4.19
C PHE A 64 6.96 10.52 2.74
N GLU A 65 7.38 11.72 2.36
CA GLU A 65 7.40 12.07 0.93
C GLU A 65 8.38 11.13 0.23
N ALA A 66 7.94 10.51 -0.87
CA ALA A 66 8.69 9.48 -1.56
C ALA A 66 8.94 9.91 -3.02
N PRO A 67 9.95 10.78 -3.27
CA PRO A 67 10.35 11.13 -4.62
C PRO A 67 10.71 9.86 -5.40
N ILE A 68 10.23 9.73 -6.64
CA ILE A 68 10.41 8.51 -7.43
C ILE A 68 11.90 8.17 -7.63
N SER A 69 12.75 9.18 -7.81
CA SER A 69 14.20 9.01 -7.96
C SER A 69 14.90 8.49 -6.70
N ASP A 70 14.28 8.67 -5.54
CA ASP A 70 14.90 8.47 -4.24
C ASP A 70 14.23 7.31 -3.46
N LEU A 71 13.19 6.71 -4.04
CA LEU A 71 12.43 5.60 -3.47
C LEU A 71 12.96 4.27 -3.99
N ASN A 72 13.31 3.39 -3.07
CA ASN A 72 13.57 1.99 -3.37
C ASN A 72 12.64 1.11 -2.53
N CYS A 73 11.83 0.30 -3.20
CA CYS A 73 10.95 -0.67 -2.57
C CYS A 73 11.35 -2.07 -3.03
N THR A 74 11.57 -2.98 -2.08
CA THR A 74 11.90 -4.37 -2.38
C THR A 74 11.01 -5.29 -1.58
N ASN A 75 10.63 -6.41 -2.18
CA ASN A 75 9.93 -7.46 -1.50
C ASN A 75 10.49 -8.81 -1.97
N ASN A 76 11.35 -9.43 -1.17
CA ASN A 76 12.10 -10.61 -1.57
C ASN A 76 11.96 -11.75 -0.56
N TYR A 77 12.02 -12.99 -1.03
CA TYR A 77 12.13 -14.14 -0.14
C TYR A 77 13.42 -14.09 0.67
N VAL A 78 13.30 -14.18 2.00
CA VAL A 78 14.43 -14.34 2.94
C VAL A 78 14.52 -15.76 3.50
N SER A 79 13.45 -16.55 3.31
CA SER A 79 13.44 -17.99 3.54
C SER A 79 12.41 -18.66 2.61
N LYS A 80 12.24 -19.98 2.73
CA LYS A 80 11.22 -20.72 1.95
C LYS A 80 9.79 -20.23 2.21
N LEU A 81 9.51 -19.69 3.40
CA LEU A 81 8.17 -19.30 3.82
C LEU A 81 8.04 -17.80 4.08
N LYS A 82 9.15 -17.06 4.15
CA LYS A 82 9.14 -15.65 4.58
C LYS A 82 9.67 -14.71 3.52
N ARG A 83 9.04 -13.55 3.42
CA ARG A 83 9.48 -12.42 2.61
C ARG A 83 9.92 -11.27 3.51
N CYS A 84 10.76 -10.41 2.97
CA CYS A 84 11.14 -9.14 3.57
C CYS A 84 10.67 -8.02 2.65
N PHE A 85 9.70 -7.24 3.13
CA PHE A 85 9.25 -6.00 2.52
C PHE A 85 10.07 -4.84 3.12
N SER A 86 10.83 -4.15 2.27
CA SER A 86 11.72 -3.08 2.67
C SER A 86 11.53 -1.85 1.81
N VAL A 87 11.51 -0.67 2.46
CA VAL A 87 11.41 0.63 1.79
C VAL A 87 12.50 1.55 2.32
N THR A 88 13.30 2.07 1.39
CA THR A 88 14.33 3.08 1.64
C THR A 88 13.96 4.34 0.86
N ILE A 89 14.05 5.51 1.50
CA ILE A 89 13.78 6.82 0.88
C ILE A 89 14.97 7.74 1.15
N GLY A 90 15.59 8.29 0.10
CA GLY A 90 16.74 9.18 0.24
C GLY A 90 17.93 8.53 0.95
N GLY A 91 18.07 7.20 0.83
CA GLY A 91 19.09 6.41 1.53
C GLY A 91 18.78 6.09 2.99
N GLN A 92 17.65 6.52 3.54
CA GLN A 92 17.20 6.17 4.89
C GLN A 92 16.27 4.96 4.85
N ASP A 93 16.52 3.97 5.71
CA ASP A 93 15.62 2.83 5.90
C ASP A 93 14.36 3.28 6.65
N ILE A 94 13.21 3.18 5.99
CA ILE A 94 11.92 3.64 6.52
C ILE A 94 11.12 2.47 7.07
N CYS A 95 11.13 1.33 6.37
CA CYS A 95 10.33 0.16 6.69
C CYS A 95 11.12 -1.11 6.40
N ASN A 96 11.03 -2.10 7.29
CA ASN A 96 11.59 -3.43 7.11
C ASN A 96 10.71 -4.44 7.86
N ILE A 97 9.91 -5.19 7.12
CA ILE A 97 8.93 -6.13 7.65
C ILE A 97 9.26 -7.52 7.12
N ILE A 98 9.55 -8.45 8.02
CA ILE A 98 9.69 -9.88 7.70
C ILE A 98 8.38 -10.57 8.03
N TYR A 99 7.75 -11.17 7.03
CA TYR A 99 6.40 -11.73 7.16
C TYR A 99 6.24 -13.01 6.33
N GLU A 100 5.25 -13.84 6.69
CA GLU A 100 4.81 -14.93 5.83
C GLU A 100 3.75 -14.37 4.87
N PRO A 101 3.97 -14.43 3.54
CA PRO A 101 2.98 -13.93 2.59
C PRO A 101 1.70 -14.73 2.75
N PHE A 102 0.57 -14.02 2.85
CA PHE A 102 -0.72 -14.68 2.97
C PHE A 102 -1.06 -15.39 1.66
N ILE A 103 -1.19 -16.72 1.72
CA ILE A 103 -1.68 -17.56 0.64
C ILE A 103 -2.91 -18.27 1.20
N ASP A 104 -4.11 -17.95 0.69
CA ASP A 104 -5.32 -18.67 1.11
C ASP A 104 -5.17 -20.16 0.75
N PRO A 105 -5.33 -21.10 1.69
CA PRO A 105 -5.21 -22.54 1.43
C PRO A 105 -6.15 -23.07 0.34
N GLY A 106 -7.31 -22.43 0.12
CA GLY A 106 -8.22 -22.74 -0.98
C GLY A 106 -7.66 -22.38 -2.36
N MET A 107 -6.64 -21.51 -2.41
CA MET A 107 -5.95 -21.06 -3.62
C MET A 107 -4.83 -22.01 -4.07
N ILE A 108 -4.38 -22.95 -3.24
CA ILE A 108 -3.43 -23.99 -3.70
C ILE A 108 -4.07 -24.87 -4.78
N TYR A 109 -5.41 -24.86 -4.89
CA TYR A 109 -6.18 -25.61 -5.88
C TYR A 109 -6.50 -24.84 -7.18
N TYR A 110 -6.24 -23.53 -7.26
CA TYR A 110 -6.52 -22.70 -8.44
C TYR A 110 -5.30 -21.82 -8.77
N ASP A 111 -5.00 -21.57 -10.06
CA ASP A 111 -3.89 -20.72 -10.55
C ASP A 111 -4.08 -19.23 -10.21
N ALA A 112 -4.28 -18.90 -8.94
CA ALA A 112 -4.57 -17.56 -8.49
C ALA A 112 -3.29 -16.86 -7.99
N ASP A 113 -3.19 -15.57 -8.29
CA ASP A 113 -1.99 -14.77 -8.08
C ASP A 113 -1.85 -14.40 -6.58
N PRO A 114 -0.74 -14.76 -5.90
CA PRO A 114 -0.49 -14.35 -4.51
C PRO A 114 -0.59 -12.83 -4.28
N GLU A 115 -0.38 -12.01 -5.32
CA GLU A 115 -0.57 -10.54 -5.27
C GLU A 115 -2.02 -10.14 -4.95
N GLU A 116 -2.99 -11.00 -5.22
CA GLU A 116 -4.41 -10.72 -5.04
C GLU A 116 -4.81 -10.63 -3.54
N PHE A 117 -3.97 -11.17 -2.64
CA PHE A 117 -4.31 -11.26 -1.22
C PHE A 117 -3.19 -10.80 -0.27
N ASP A 118 -2.01 -10.49 -0.78
CA ASP A 118 -0.89 -9.96 0.01
C ASP A 118 -0.72 -8.45 -0.25
N ALA A 119 -1.07 -7.63 0.73
CA ALA A 119 -0.98 -6.18 0.62
C ALA A 119 0.45 -5.65 0.46
N LEU A 120 1.43 -6.28 1.11
CA LEU A 120 2.83 -5.84 1.00
C LEU A 120 3.41 -6.23 -0.35
N LEU A 121 3.02 -7.38 -0.89
CA LEU A 121 3.38 -7.78 -2.26
C LEU A 121 2.74 -6.84 -3.28
N TYR A 122 1.43 -6.59 -3.16
CA TYR A 122 0.70 -5.69 -4.04
C TYR A 122 1.28 -4.26 -4.04
N ILE A 123 1.58 -3.70 -2.87
CA ILE A 123 2.22 -2.38 -2.76
C ILE A 123 3.61 -2.40 -3.41
N SER A 124 4.40 -3.46 -3.21
CA SER A 124 5.72 -3.56 -3.82
C SER A 124 5.68 -3.60 -5.34
N GLU A 125 4.67 -4.23 -5.94
CA GLU A 125 4.46 -4.26 -7.39
C GLU A 125 4.04 -2.91 -7.96
N LEU A 126 3.25 -2.12 -7.20
CA LEU A 126 2.95 -0.73 -7.57
C LEU A 126 4.20 0.16 -7.55
N LEU A 127 5.18 -0.17 -6.70
CA LEU A 127 6.42 0.57 -6.50
C LEU A 127 7.63 0.01 -7.28
N LYS A 128 7.45 -1.05 -8.08
CA LYS A 128 8.57 -1.78 -8.71
C LYS A 128 9.40 -0.99 -9.72
N SER A 129 8.79 0.02 -10.33
CA SER A 129 9.45 0.82 -11.36
C SER A 129 8.84 2.22 -11.44
N GLU A 130 9.63 3.18 -11.95
CA GLU A 130 9.18 4.54 -12.20
C GLU A 130 7.89 4.59 -13.04
N ASP A 131 7.78 3.73 -14.06
CA ASP A 131 6.59 3.64 -14.90
C ASP A 131 5.36 3.13 -14.13
N SER A 132 5.54 2.13 -13.26
CA SER A 132 4.45 1.58 -12.44
C SER A 132 3.96 2.63 -11.44
N ILE A 133 4.90 3.34 -10.80
CA ILE A 133 4.60 4.44 -9.87
C ILE A 133 3.85 5.56 -10.59
N LYS A 134 4.33 6.00 -11.76
CA LYS A 134 3.65 7.04 -12.56
C LYS A 134 2.23 6.63 -12.96
N LYS A 135 2.02 5.36 -13.34
CA LYS A 135 0.68 4.82 -13.64
C LYS A 135 -0.22 4.87 -12.42
N PHE A 136 0.27 4.42 -11.26
CA PHE A 136 -0.46 4.52 -10.00
C PHE A 136 -0.85 5.97 -9.69
N MET A 137 0.12 6.89 -9.76
CA MET A 137 -0.13 8.31 -9.47
C MET A 137 -1.18 8.92 -10.40
N LYS A 138 -1.08 8.64 -11.70
CA LYS A 138 -2.07 9.07 -12.69
C LYS A 138 -3.46 8.48 -12.41
N GLY A 139 -3.52 7.20 -12.04
CA GLY A 139 -4.76 6.53 -11.67
C GLY A 139 -5.45 7.20 -10.48
N MET A 140 -4.70 7.58 -9.45
CA MET A 140 -5.25 8.28 -8.28
C MET A 140 -5.80 9.67 -8.63
N GLU A 141 -5.16 10.42 -9.52
CA GLU A 141 -5.70 11.72 -9.97
C GLU A 141 -6.99 11.56 -10.79
N ILE A 142 -7.08 10.56 -11.68
CA ILE A 142 -8.32 10.27 -12.43
C ILE A 142 -9.48 9.93 -11.48
N ILE A 143 -9.24 9.07 -10.48
CA ILE A 143 -10.25 8.70 -9.49
C ILE A 143 -10.75 9.96 -8.75
N LYS A 144 -9.83 10.81 -8.30
CA LYS A 144 -10.14 12.05 -7.61
C LYS A 144 -10.96 13.03 -8.46
N GLU A 145 -10.72 13.10 -9.76
CA GLU A 145 -11.54 13.90 -10.69
C GLU A 145 -12.97 13.36 -10.81
N GLN A 146 -13.15 12.04 -10.85
CA GLN A 146 -14.49 11.42 -10.91
C GLN A 146 -15.34 11.71 -9.67
N TYR A 147 -14.73 11.85 -8.49
CA TYR A 147 -15.45 12.24 -7.26
C TYR A 147 -15.71 13.76 -7.15
N ARG A 148 -15.14 14.58 -8.03
CA ARG A 148 -15.40 16.03 -8.11
C ARG A 148 -16.48 16.39 -9.13
N ALA A 149 -16.82 15.47 -10.03
CA ALA A 149 -17.85 15.61 -11.06
C ALA A 149 -19.23 15.19 -10.52
#